data_AF-A0A5M4FDN9-F1
#
_entry.id   AF-A0A5M4FDN9-F1
#
_cell.length_a   1.000
_cell.length_b   1.000
_cell.length_c   1.000
_cell.angle_alpha   90.00
_cell.angle_beta   90.00
_cell.angle_gamma   90.00
#
_symmetry.space_group_name_H-M   'P 1'
#
loop_
_entity.id
_entity.type
_entity.pdbx_description
1 polymer ?
#
loop_
_entity_poly.entity_id
_entity_poly.type
_entity_poly.pdbx_seq_one_letter_code
_entity_poly.pdbx_strand_id
1 'polypeptide(L)'
;MSETPTAVPVRRLGLLLVSVVILALTLTWAFLSMRAVMEVGGSCADGGPYVSAQPCPGGAGFIGIAIPVMILATFVGSFVAISLSAPNLLVPMWTFLFGSLGWNFLEYAITWPGGVDPGWLICGIVFELMALPGLVVIVMSRGAMWTSGKGASSKPDDSGLWWGIYLALGTIGAALGAWSFYSWR
;
A
#
# COMPACT_ATOMS: atom_id res chain seq x y z
N MET A 1 -31.53 23.09 -23.92
CA MET A 1 -30.11 22.90 -23.59
C MET A 1 -29.95 21.44 -23.25
N SER A 2 -29.43 20.66 -24.19
CA SER A 2 -29.21 19.22 -24.05
C SER A 2 -27.99 19.00 -23.15
N GLU A 3 -28.19 18.42 -21.98
CA GLU A 3 -27.10 17.91 -21.15
C GLU A 3 -26.44 16.75 -21.88
N THR A 4 -25.29 16.99 -22.48
CA THR A 4 -24.42 15.93 -22.98
C THR A 4 -23.89 15.19 -21.75
N PRO A 5 -24.14 13.88 -21.58
CA PRO A 5 -23.49 13.11 -20.52
C PRO A 5 -21.99 13.20 -20.74
N THR A 6 -21.28 13.86 -19.83
CA THR A 6 -19.82 13.94 -19.87
C THR A 6 -19.28 12.53 -19.64
N ALA A 7 -19.07 11.79 -20.72
CA ALA A 7 -18.51 10.45 -20.68
C ALA A 7 -17.23 10.48 -19.84
N VAL A 8 -17.21 9.70 -18.76
CA VAL A 8 -15.99 9.52 -17.96
C VAL A 8 -14.90 9.05 -18.93
N PRO A 9 -13.76 9.75 -19.04
CA PRO A 9 -12.72 9.35 -19.97
C PRO A 9 -12.21 7.96 -19.58
N VAL A 10 -12.65 6.94 -20.33
CA VAL A 10 -12.43 5.50 -20.06
C VAL A 10 -10.97 5.19 -19.76
N ARG A 11 -10.06 5.88 -20.47
CA ARG A 11 -8.61 5.76 -20.26
C ARG A 11 -8.17 6.19 -18.86
N ARG A 12 -8.72 7.28 -18.32
CA ARG A 12 -8.40 7.77 -16.97
C ARG A 12 -8.98 6.85 -15.92
N LEU A 13 -10.22 6.41 -16.10
CA LEU A 13 -10.83 5.45 -15.20
C LEU A 13 -10.00 4.16 -15.15
N GLY A 14 -9.69 3.57 -16.31
CA GLY A 14 -8.86 2.36 -16.39
C GLY A 14 -7.49 2.53 -15.71
N LEU A 15 -6.84 3.68 -15.91
CA LEU A 15 -5.55 3.98 -15.26
C LEU A 15 -5.68 4.04 -13.73
N LEU A 16 -6.72 4.67 -13.19
CA LEU A 16 -6.97 4.70 -11.74
C LEU A 16 -7.18 3.29 -11.17
N LEU A 17 -8.02 2.48 -11.81
CA LEU A 17 -8.32 1.12 -11.35
C LEU A 17 -7.05 0.24 -11.36
N VAL A 18 -6.24 0.35 -12.41
CA VAL A 18 -4.94 -0.34 -12.51
C VAL A 18 -3.98 0.13 -11.41
N SER A 19 -3.91 1.45 -11.14
CA SER A 19 -3.10 1.99 -10.04
C SER A 19 -3.50 1.42 -8.67
N VAL A 20 -4.79 1.22 -8.41
CA VAL A 20 -5.26 0.60 -7.15
C VAL A 20 -4.80 -0.85 -7.04
N VAL A 21 -4.92 -1.63 -8.11
CA VAL A 21 -4.47 -3.03 -8.13
C VAL A 21 -2.95 -3.11 -7.91
N ILE A 22 -2.17 -2.27 -8.60
CA ILE A 22 -0.71 -2.22 -8.46
C ILE A 22 -0.31 -1.79 -7.04
N LEU A 23 -1.00 -0.80 -6.46
CA LEU A 23 -0.77 -0.36 -5.08
C LEU A 23 -0.94 -1.52 -4.10
N ALA A 24 -2.06 -2.25 -4.15
CA ALA A 24 -2.29 -3.36 -3.24
C ALA A 24 -1.32 -4.53 -3.48
N LEU A 25 -1.01 -4.85 -4.74
CA LEU A 25 -0.03 -5.88 -5.10
C LEU A 25 1.36 -5.56 -4.52
N THR A 26 1.85 -4.35 -4.75
CA THR A 26 3.17 -3.92 -4.26
C THR A 26 3.20 -3.79 -2.73
N LEU A 27 2.09 -3.40 -2.11
CA LEU A 27 1.95 -3.41 -0.66
C LEU A 27 2.10 -4.82 -0.10
N THR A 28 1.43 -5.81 -0.70
CA THR A 28 1.56 -7.21 -0.30
C THR A 28 2.98 -7.74 -0.52
N TRP A 29 3.64 -7.38 -1.62
CA TRP A 29 5.05 -7.71 -1.81
C TRP A 29 5.95 -7.13 -0.73
N ALA A 30 5.78 -5.84 -0.39
CA ALA A 30 6.57 -5.21 0.67
C ALA A 30 6.34 -5.91 2.03
N PHE A 31 5.08 -6.19 2.36
CA PHE A 31 4.70 -6.89 3.58
C PHE A 31 5.33 -8.29 3.69
N LEU A 32 5.21 -9.11 2.64
CA LEU A 32 5.74 -10.48 2.63
C LEU A 32 7.27 -10.52 2.54
N SER A 33 7.88 -9.60 1.79
CA SER A 33 9.34 -9.49 1.70
C SER A 33 9.95 -9.15 3.05
N MET A 34 9.34 -8.22 3.79
CA MET A 34 9.78 -7.87 5.14
C MET A 34 9.73 -9.08 6.07
N ARG A 35 8.63 -9.84 6.05
CA ARG A 35 8.52 -11.09 6.84
C ARG A 35 9.61 -12.08 6.49
N ALA A 36 9.89 -12.27 5.20
CA ALA A 36 10.95 -13.18 4.76
C ALA A 36 12.32 -12.76 5.35
N VAL A 37 12.64 -11.47 5.38
CA VAL A 37 13.89 -10.97 5.99
C VAL A 37 13.88 -11.09 7.52
N MET A 38 12.74 -10.83 8.16
CA MET A 38 12.62 -10.94 9.62
C MET A 38 12.70 -12.39 10.12
N GLU A 39 12.23 -13.37 9.34
CA GLU A 39 12.37 -14.80 9.64
C GLU A 39 13.83 -15.25 9.76
N VAL A 40 14.75 -14.60 9.03
CA VAL A 40 16.19 -14.87 9.11
C VAL A 40 16.92 -13.91 10.07
N GLY A 41 16.19 -13.17 10.91
CA GLY A 41 16.80 -12.27 11.91
C GLY A 41 17.03 -10.84 11.45
N GLY A 42 16.33 -10.40 10.40
CA GLY A 42 16.23 -8.98 10.03
C GLY A 42 17.29 -8.47 9.05
N SER A 43 18.26 -9.30 8.67
CA SER A 43 19.20 -8.97 7.59
C SER A 43 19.68 -10.21 6.84
N CYS A 44 19.80 -10.08 5.53
CA CYS A 44 20.34 -11.09 4.63
C CYS A 44 21.01 -10.40 3.45
N ALA A 45 21.93 -11.09 2.76
CA ALA A 45 22.52 -10.60 1.53
C ALA A 45 23.04 -11.77 0.69
N ASP A 46 22.88 -11.70 -0.63
CA ASP A 46 23.44 -12.66 -1.57
C ASP A 46 24.46 -11.97 -2.48
N GLY A 47 25.67 -12.52 -2.50
CA GLY A 47 26.78 -11.98 -3.28
C GLY A 47 27.36 -10.66 -2.75
N GLY A 48 28.57 -10.35 -3.21
CA GLY A 48 29.33 -9.17 -2.79
C GLY A 48 30.71 -9.54 -2.21
N PRO A 49 31.60 -8.55 -2.02
CA PRO A 49 32.93 -8.77 -1.46
C PRO A 49 32.92 -8.97 0.07
N TYR A 50 31.79 -8.73 0.72
CA TYR A 50 31.60 -8.93 2.16
C TYR A 50 30.96 -10.28 2.42
N VAL A 51 31.40 -10.95 3.49
CA VAL A 51 30.82 -12.23 3.91
C VAL A 51 29.42 -11.96 4.45
N SER A 52 28.39 -12.30 3.67
CA SER A 52 27.00 -12.27 4.13
C SER A 52 26.84 -13.25 5.29
N ALA A 53 26.23 -12.79 6.39
CA ALA A 53 25.95 -13.65 7.53
C ALA A 53 25.04 -14.83 7.18
N GLN A 54 24.13 -14.63 6.23
CA GLN A 54 23.19 -15.63 5.72
C GLN A 54 22.61 -15.20 4.36
N PRO A 55 22.28 -16.17 3.48
CA PRO A 55 21.69 -15.90 2.17
C PRO A 55 20.26 -15.37 2.29
N CYS A 56 19.79 -14.61 1.30
CA CYS A 56 18.42 -14.09 1.33
C CYS A 56 17.39 -15.16 0.96
N PRO A 57 16.30 -15.28 1.74
CA PRO A 57 15.21 -16.17 1.38
C PRO A 57 14.49 -15.68 0.12
N GLY A 58 13.90 -16.63 -0.61
CA GLY A 58 13.09 -16.36 -1.80
C GLY A 58 12.03 -15.30 -1.53
N GLY A 59 11.90 -14.35 -2.45
CA GLY A 59 10.95 -13.25 -2.38
C GLY A 59 11.41 -12.01 -1.60
N ALA A 60 12.49 -12.06 -0.80
CA ALA A 60 12.99 -10.89 -0.07
C ALA A 60 13.35 -9.71 -0.99
N GLY A 61 13.80 -9.99 -2.22
CA GLY A 61 14.14 -8.98 -3.22
C GLY A 61 12.95 -8.21 -3.80
N PHE A 62 11.70 -8.69 -3.64
CA PHE A 62 10.55 -8.00 -4.21
C PHE A 62 10.36 -6.60 -3.63
N ILE A 63 10.76 -6.36 -2.38
CA ILE A 63 10.64 -5.04 -1.74
C ILE A 63 11.38 -3.95 -2.52
N GLY A 64 12.51 -4.28 -3.17
CA GLY A 64 13.32 -3.34 -3.95
C GLY A 64 12.59 -2.79 -5.17
N ILE A 65 11.67 -3.57 -5.75
CA ILE A 65 10.82 -3.14 -6.87
C ILE A 65 9.46 -2.64 -6.36
N ALA A 66 8.94 -3.26 -5.29
CA ALA A 66 7.65 -2.95 -4.73
C ALA A 66 7.54 -1.47 -4.31
N ILE A 67 8.51 -0.95 -3.56
CA ILE A 67 8.45 0.44 -3.06
C ILE A 67 8.45 1.48 -4.20
N PRO A 68 9.38 1.45 -5.19
CA PRO A 68 9.33 2.39 -6.31
C PRO A 68 8.04 2.30 -7.14
N VAL A 69 7.59 1.09 -7.44
CA VAL A 69 6.37 0.87 -8.23
C VAL A 69 5.13 1.33 -7.47
N MET A 70 5.08 1.08 -6.16
CA MET A 70 4.01 1.57 -5.27
C MET A 70 3.92 3.09 -5.32
N ILE A 71 5.04 3.78 -5.07
CA ILE A 71 5.11 5.24 -5.08
C ILE A 71 4.61 5.79 -6.43
N LEU A 72 5.12 5.25 -7.54
CA LEU A 72 4.71 5.66 -8.89
C LEU A 72 3.20 5.43 -9.11
N ALA A 73 2.70 4.25 -8.79
CA ALA A 73 1.28 3.90 -8.96
C ALA A 73 0.37 4.81 -8.13
N THR A 74 0.78 5.13 -6.89
CA THR A 74 0.05 6.02 -5.99
C THR A 74 0.01 7.46 -6.50
N PHE A 75 1.14 8.02 -6.96
CA PHE A 75 1.17 9.39 -7.49
C PHE A 75 0.35 9.50 -8.78
N VAL A 76 0.55 8.58 -9.72
CA VAL A 76 -0.23 8.54 -10.98
C VAL A 76 -1.72 8.37 -10.68
N GLY A 77 -2.07 7.40 -9.85
CA GLY A 77 -3.47 7.14 -9.48
C GLY A 77 -4.11 8.31 -8.74
N SER A 78 -3.39 8.98 -7.84
CA SER A 78 -3.90 10.16 -7.13
C SER A 78 -4.13 11.35 -8.05
N PHE A 79 -3.21 11.61 -8.99
CA PHE A 79 -3.38 12.67 -9.99
C PHE A 79 -4.63 12.43 -10.85
N VAL A 80 -4.85 11.18 -11.25
CA VAL A 80 -6.03 10.78 -12.02
C VAL A 80 -7.30 10.83 -11.17
N ALA A 81 -7.26 10.39 -9.92
CA ALA A 81 -8.38 10.41 -8.99
C ALA A 81 -8.92 11.83 -8.80
N ILE A 82 -8.04 12.82 -8.62
CA ILE A 82 -8.41 14.23 -8.52
C ILE A 82 -9.16 14.70 -9.77
N SER A 83 -8.76 14.23 -10.96
CA SER A 83 -9.43 14.57 -12.23
C SER A 83 -10.81 13.92 -12.40
N LEU A 84 -11.13 12.91 -11.61
CA LEU A 84 -12.38 12.14 -11.62
C LEU A 84 -13.25 12.39 -10.37
N SER A 85 -12.86 13.35 -9.52
CA SER A 85 -13.47 13.56 -8.20
C SER A 85 -13.53 12.29 -7.34
N ALA A 86 -12.56 11.39 -7.51
CA ALA A 86 -12.41 10.17 -6.71
C ALA A 86 -11.43 10.40 -5.55
N PRO A 87 -11.50 9.61 -4.45
CA PRO A 87 -10.57 9.73 -3.34
C PRO A 87 -9.12 9.47 -3.78
N ASN A 88 -8.19 10.30 -3.33
CA ASN A 88 -6.77 10.12 -3.64
C ASN A 88 -6.21 8.82 -3.02
N LEU A 89 -5.16 8.27 -3.64
CA LEU A 89 -4.55 7.01 -3.21
C LEU A 89 -3.40 7.22 -2.20
N LEU A 90 -2.92 8.45 -2.02
CA LEU A 90 -1.80 8.77 -1.13
C LEU A 90 -2.09 8.42 0.32
N VAL A 91 -3.29 8.75 0.81
CA VAL A 91 -3.63 8.47 2.21
C VAL A 91 -3.84 6.97 2.46
N PRO A 92 -4.59 6.23 1.62
CA PRO A 92 -4.61 4.77 1.71
C PRO A 92 -3.22 4.15 1.65
N MET A 93 -2.36 4.57 0.70
CA MET A 93 -0.99 4.06 0.59
C MET A 93 -0.22 4.28 1.88
N TRP A 94 -0.24 5.51 2.41
CA TRP A 94 0.45 5.85 3.65
C TRP A 94 -0.05 4.98 4.82
N THR A 95 -1.36 4.96 5.06
CA THR A 95 -1.96 4.21 6.17
C THR A 95 -1.66 2.73 6.08
N PHE A 96 -1.87 2.11 4.92
CA PHE A 96 -1.68 0.68 4.79
C PHE A 96 -0.21 0.29 4.73
N LEU A 97 0.67 1.11 4.14
CA LEU A 97 2.12 0.87 4.16
C LEU A 97 2.64 0.88 5.59
N PHE A 98 2.44 1.98 6.31
CA PHE A 98 2.98 2.10 7.67
C PHE A 98 2.29 1.13 8.65
N GLY A 99 0.97 0.93 8.54
CA GLY A 99 0.25 -0.01 9.39
C GLY A 99 0.65 -1.47 9.12
N SER A 100 0.81 -1.88 7.86
CA SER A 100 1.20 -3.27 7.57
C SER A 100 2.65 -3.58 7.96
N LEU A 101 3.57 -2.63 7.77
CA LEU A 101 4.96 -2.78 8.22
C LEU A 101 5.08 -2.68 9.75
N GLY A 102 4.30 -1.81 10.38
CA GLY A 102 4.19 -1.70 11.84
C GLY A 102 3.70 -3.00 12.46
N TRP A 103 2.65 -3.59 11.89
CA TRP A 103 2.14 -4.90 12.30
C TRP A 103 3.21 -6.01 12.23
N ASN A 104 3.99 -6.08 11.15
CA ASN A 104 5.09 -7.04 11.05
C ASN A 104 6.09 -6.88 12.19
N PHE A 105 6.51 -5.64 12.47
CA PHE A 105 7.41 -5.38 13.59
C PHE A 105 6.83 -5.80 14.94
N LEU A 106 5.57 -5.48 15.22
CA LEU A 106 4.92 -5.84 16.49
C LEU A 106 4.77 -7.35 16.66
N GLU A 107 4.34 -8.06 15.61
CA GLU A 107 4.17 -9.51 15.63
C GLU A 107 5.52 -10.21 15.87
N TYR A 108 6.56 -9.84 15.10
CA TYR A 108 7.88 -10.43 15.22
C TYR A 108 8.57 -10.05 16.53
N ALA A 109 8.33 -8.85 17.06
CA ALA A 109 8.87 -8.44 18.36
C ALA A 109 8.43 -9.38 19.49
N ILE A 110 7.17 -9.84 19.47
CA ILE A 110 6.59 -10.64 20.56
C ILE A 110 6.80 -12.14 20.34
N THR A 111 6.86 -12.59 19.08
CA THR A 111 7.00 -14.01 18.72
C THR A 111 8.46 -14.47 18.58
N TRP A 112 9.43 -13.57 18.79
CA TRP A 112 10.84 -13.90 18.65
C TRP A 112 11.31 -14.96 19.67
N PRO A 113 12.12 -15.97 19.26
CA PRO A 113 12.54 -17.06 20.14
C PRO A 113 13.33 -16.63 21.39
N GLY A 114 13.95 -15.44 21.36
CA GLY A 114 14.72 -14.88 22.48
C GLY A 114 13.88 -14.10 23.51
N GLY A 115 12.55 -14.11 23.39
CA GLY A 115 11.66 -13.22 24.13
C GLY A 115 11.38 -11.93 23.35
N VAL A 116 10.87 -10.90 24.02
CA VAL A 116 10.46 -9.65 23.36
C VAL A 116 11.66 -8.89 22.81
N ASP A 117 11.74 -8.69 21.49
CA ASP A 117 12.78 -7.86 20.87
C ASP A 117 12.43 -6.36 21.00
N PRO A 118 13.21 -5.56 21.74
CA PRO A 118 12.88 -4.15 21.96
C PRO A 118 13.01 -3.30 20.69
N GLY A 119 13.91 -3.65 19.78
CA GLY A 119 14.15 -2.90 18.55
C GLY A 119 12.95 -2.98 17.62
N TRP A 120 12.49 -4.21 17.37
CA TRP A 120 11.27 -4.44 16.59
C TRP A 120 10.04 -3.86 17.29
N LEU A 121 9.94 -3.96 18.62
CA LEU A 121 8.81 -3.38 19.34
C LEU A 121 8.72 -1.85 19.15
N ILE A 122 9.85 -1.15 19.31
CA ILE A 122 9.92 0.30 19.13
C ILE A 122 9.60 0.66 17.68
N CYS A 123 10.20 -0.04 16.71
CA CYS A 123 9.91 0.18 15.29
C CYS A 123 8.42 -0.01 14.97
N GLY A 124 7.80 -1.07 15.50
CA GLY A 124 6.38 -1.34 15.30
C GLY A 124 5.49 -0.23 15.83
N ILE A 125 5.73 0.23 17.07
CA ILE A 125 5.00 1.35 17.67
C ILE A 125 5.15 2.63 16.83
N VAL A 126 6.38 2.96 16.42
CA VAL A 126 6.64 4.16 15.61
C VAL A 126 5.92 4.11 14.27
N PHE A 127 5.95 2.96 13.58
CA PHE A 127 5.26 2.79 12.30
C PHE A 127 3.74 2.87 12.45
N GLU A 128 3.16 2.29 13.50
CA GLU A 128 1.72 2.44 13.78
C GLU A 128 1.34 3.90 14.08
N LEU A 129 2.17 4.62 14.84
CA LEU A 129 1.98 6.05 15.07
C LEU A 129 2.08 6.86 13.77
N MET A 130 2.93 6.46 12.82
CA MET A 130 2.99 7.05 11.50
C MET A 130 1.75 6.73 10.66
N ALA A 131 1.15 5.54 10.81
CA ALA A 131 -0.07 5.16 10.10
C ALA A 131 -1.31 5.94 10.60
N LEU A 132 -1.32 6.29 11.89
CA LEU A 132 -2.45 6.86 12.61
C LEU A 132 -3.03 8.15 11.97
N PRO A 133 -2.24 9.17 11.58
CA PRO A 133 -2.78 10.36 10.91
C PRO A 133 -3.60 10.02 9.66
N GLY A 134 -3.12 9.11 8.82
CA GLY A 134 -3.85 8.71 7.62
C GLY A 134 -5.15 7.96 7.96
N LEU A 135 -5.12 7.07 8.96
CA LEU A 135 -6.31 6.37 9.43
C LEU A 135 -7.37 7.34 9.98
N VAL A 136 -6.94 8.30 10.80
CA VAL A 136 -7.80 9.36 11.35
C VAL A 136 -8.44 10.15 10.21
N VAL A 137 -7.70 10.52 9.18
CA VAL A 137 -8.26 11.25 8.03
C VAL A 137 -9.26 10.38 7.27
N ILE A 138 -8.99 9.08 7.03
CA ILE A 138 -9.93 8.16 6.37
C ILE A 138 -11.26 8.11 7.14
N VAL A 139 -11.19 7.91 8.45
CA VAL A 139 -12.36 7.78 9.33
C VAL A 139 -13.13 9.09 9.45
N MET A 140 -12.45 10.19 9.81
CA MET A 140 -13.09 11.48 10.07
C MET A 140 -13.68 12.12 8.80
N SER A 141 -13.03 11.95 7.64
CA SER A 141 -13.57 12.44 6.37
C SER A 141 -14.70 11.57 5.82
N ARG A 142 -15.04 10.45 6.47
CA ARG A 142 -15.93 9.40 5.93
C ARG A 142 -15.52 9.01 4.51
N GLY A 143 -14.22 9.01 4.25
CA GLY A 143 -13.67 8.70 2.93
C GLY A 143 -13.84 9.79 1.86
N ALA A 144 -14.39 10.98 2.17
CA ALA A 144 -14.59 12.09 1.23
C ALA A 144 -13.28 12.87 0.94
N MET A 145 -12.16 12.16 0.89
CA MET A 145 -10.84 12.73 1.05
C MET A 145 -10.35 13.43 -0.23
N TRP A 146 -10.22 14.76 -0.14
CA TRP A 146 -9.58 15.66 -1.11
C TRP A 146 -10.05 15.49 -2.56
N THR A 147 -11.35 15.71 -2.79
CA THR A 147 -11.91 15.95 -4.13
C THR A 147 -11.85 17.42 -4.56
N SER A 148 -11.24 18.30 -3.74
CA SER A 148 -11.22 19.75 -3.97
C SER A 148 -10.13 20.20 -4.94
N GLY A 149 -10.20 19.74 -6.19
CA GLY A 149 -9.72 20.56 -7.31
C GLY A 149 -10.69 21.73 -7.48
N LYS A 150 -10.19 22.97 -7.63
CA LYS A 150 -10.96 24.23 -7.80
C LYS A 150 -11.92 24.30 -9.02
N GLY A 151 -12.27 23.16 -9.64
CA GLY A 151 -13.27 23.02 -10.70
C GLY A 151 -14.26 21.87 -10.50
N ALA A 152 -14.15 21.09 -9.42
CA ALA A 152 -15.12 20.03 -9.09
C ALA A 152 -16.19 20.60 -8.17
N SER A 153 -17.24 21.19 -8.76
CA SER A 153 -18.42 21.67 -8.02
C SER A 153 -19.30 20.53 -7.45
N SER A 154 -18.91 19.28 -7.65
CA SER A 154 -19.63 18.12 -7.13
C SER A 154 -18.80 17.41 -6.07
N LYS A 155 -19.37 17.36 -4.86
CA LYS A 155 -19.15 16.28 -3.88
C LYS A 155 -19.13 14.95 -4.66
N PRO A 156 -18.23 13.99 -4.36
CA PRO A 156 -18.36 12.67 -4.98
C PRO A 156 -19.78 12.17 -4.70
N ASP A 157 -20.53 11.92 -5.77
CA ASP A 157 -21.96 11.58 -5.71
C ASP A 157 -22.18 10.31 -4.85
N ASP A 158 -21.16 9.42 -4.79
CA ASP A 158 -21.12 8.24 -3.93
C ASP A 158 -19.70 7.91 -3.41
N SER A 159 -19.27 8.53 -2.30
CA SER A 159 -18.01 8.16 -1.60
C SER A 159 -17.95 6.66 -1.27
N GLY A 160 -19.08 6.07 -0.85
CA GLY A 160 -19.16 4.65 -0.49
C GLY A 160 -18.88 3.71 -1.66
N LEU A 161 -19.32 4.06 -2.87
CA LEU A 161 -19.08 3.26 -4.08
C LEU A 161 -17.58 3.20 -4.41
N TRP A 162 -16.88 4.34 -4.37
CA TRP A 162 -15.44 4.39 -4.64
C TRP A 162 -14.64 3.55 -3.65
N TRP A 163 -14.97 3.63 -2.36
CA TRP A 163 -14.33 2.78 -1.35
C TRP A 163 -14.65 1.30 -1.55
N GLY A 164 -15.88 0.96 -1.95
CA GLY A 164 -16.24 -0.40 -2.34
C GLY A 164 -15.40 -0.92 -3.51
N ILE A 165 -15.22 -0.10 -4.55
CA ILE A 165 -14.38 -0.42 -5.72
C ILE A 165 -12.92 -0.57 -5.29
N TYR A 166 -12.39 0.35 -4.48
CA TYR A 166 -11.01 0.30 -4.01
C TYR A 166 -10.75 -0.93 -3.13
N LEU A 167 -11.70 -1.32 -2.29
CA LEU A 167 -11.59 -2.54 -1.49
C LEU A 167 -11.62 -3.79 -2.38
N ALA A 168 -12.54 -3.87 -3.34
CA ALA A 168 -12.62 -5.01 -4.25
C ALA A 168 -11.37 -5.15 -5.14
N LEU A 169 -10.86 -4.03 -5.69
CA LEU A 169 -9.63 -4.06 -6.47
C LEU A 169 -8.39 -4.25 -5.60
N GLY A 170 -8.42 -3.70 -4.38
CA GLY A 170 -7.36 -3.89 -3.39
C GLY A 170 -7.22 -5.34 -2.96
N THR A 171 -8.34 -6.05 -2.73
CA THR A 171 -8.30 -7.49 -2.42
C THR A 171 -7.80 -8.31 -3.61
N ILE A 172 -8.20 -7.97 -4.84
CA ILE A 172 -7.67 -8.60 -6.06
C ILE A 172 -6.15 -8.36 -6.15
N GLY A 173 -5.70 -7.12 -6.00
CA GLY A 173 -4.28 -6.77 -6.04
C GLY A 173 -3.48 -7.48 -4.95
N ALA A 174 -4.00 -7.55 -3.73
CA ALA A 174 -3.37 -8.27 -2.64
C ALA A 174 -3.29 -9.78 -2.89
N ALA A 175 -4.36 -10.39 -3.43
CA ALA A 175 -4.38 -11.80 -3.80
C ALA A 175 -3.35 -12.10 -4.92
N LEU A 176 -3.26 -11.24 -5.93
CA LEU A 176 -2.24 -11.34 -6.98
C LEU A 176 -0.83 -11.15 -6.42
N GLY A 177 -0.64 -10.21 -5.49
CA GLY A 177 0.63 -9.99 -4.80
C GLY A 177 1.07 -11.20 -4.00
N ALA A 178 0.15 -11.82 -3.25
CA ALA A 178 0.42 -13.03 -2.49
C ALA A 178 0.71 -14.22 -3.41
N TRP A 179 -0.14 -14.45 -4.41
CA TRP A 179 0.04 -15.54 -5.37
C TRP A 179 1.38 -15.44 -6.10
N SER A 180 1.70 -14.26 -6.62
CA SER A 180 2.99 -14.02 -7.27
C SER A 180 4.12 -14.23 -6.27
N PHE A 181 4.10 -13.62 -5.08
CA PHE A 181 5.17 -13.80 -4.09
C PHE A 181 5.47 -15.28 -3.79
N TYR A 182 4.43 -16.09 -3.56
CA TYR A 182 4.60 -17.51 -3.27
C TYR A 182 4.98 -18.36 -4.48
N SER A 183 4.72 -17.91 -5.71
CA SER A 183 5.17 -18.60 -6.92
C SER A 183 6.69 -18.51 -7.17
N TRP A 184 7.38 -17.59 -6.47
CA TRP A 184 8.82 -17.36 -6.57
C TRP A 184 9.60 -17.75 -5.30
N ARG A 185 8.95 -18.37 -4.32
CA ARG A 185 9.55 -18.84 -3.06
C ARG A 185 9.90 -20.33 -3.17
#